data_AF-A0A6B9F5Z0-F1
#
_entry.id   AF-A0A6B9F5Z0-F1
#
_cell.length_a   1.000
_cell.length_b   1.000
_cell.length_c   1.000
_cell.angle_alpha   90.00
_cell.angle_beta   90.00
_cell.angle_gamma   90.00
#
_symmetry.space_group_name_H-M   'P 1'
#
loop_
_entity.id
_entity.type
_entity.pdbx_description
1 polymer ?
#
loop_
_entity_poly.entity_id
_entity_poly.type
_entity_poly.pdbx_seq_one_letter_code
_entity_poly.pdbx_strand_id
1 'polypeptide(L)'
;MTDADGIRIRYSPGSDDVGDALRAESFEQFLRRSKEGRVAVGDEWEVNVNDGCGRTKDVTLHVEAVNGGTTLGNGTRFEFRADAEE
;
A
#
# COMPACT_ATOMS: atom_id res chain seq x y z
N MET A 1 6.52 -8.26 -19.11
CA MET A 1 5.65 -7.71 -18.04
C MET A 1 6.21 -6.35 -17.71
N THR A 2 5.39 -5.31 -17.81
CA THR A 2 5.83 -3.92 -17.59
C THR A 2 5.50 -3.53 -16.16
N ASP A 3 6.46 -2.87 -15.51
CA ASP A 3 6.30 -2.23 -14.22
C ASP A 3 5.17 -1.19 -14.26
N ALA A 4 4.41 -1.11 -13.16
CA ALA A 4 3.41 -0.08 -12.97
C ALA A 4 4.12 1.25 -12.70
N ASP A 5 3.68 2.32 -13.37
CA ASP A 5 4.15 3.69 -13.13
C ASP A 5 3.66 4.17 -11.76
N GLY A 6 2.41 3.84 -11.41
CA GLY A 6 1.83 4.20 -10.14
C GLY A 6 0.62 3.36 -9.79
N ILE A 7 0.45 3.10 -8.49
CA ILE A 7 -0.70 2.37 -7.97
C ILE A 7 -1.37 3.17 -6.86
N ARG A 8 -2.70 3.16 -6.85
CA ARG A 8 -3.51 3.78 -5.81
C ARG A 8 -4.05 2.69 -4.90
N ILE A 9 -3.78 2.85 -3.61
CA ILE A 9 -4.13 1.91 -2.57
C ILE A 9 -4.96 2.66 -1.54
N ARG A 10 -6.14 2.15 -1.25
CA ARG A 10 -6.97 2.58 -0.13
C ARG A 10 -6.61 1.74 1.10
N TYR A 11 -6.45 2.35 2.27
CA TYR A 11 -6.12 1.64 3.50
C TYR A 11 -7.19 1.84 4.56
N SER A 12 -7.56 0.76 5.25
CA SER A 12 -8.50 0.79 6.38
C SER A 12 -7.90 0.07 7.60
N PRO A 13 -7.97 0.66 8.81
CA PRO A 13 -8.62 1.93 9.15
C PRO A 13 -7.86 3.17 8.66
N GLY A 14 -8.60 4.18 8.19
CA GLY A 14 -8.08 5.45 7.68
C GLY A 14 -7.56 6.42 8.76
N SER A 15 -6.66 5.97 9.64
CA SER A 15 -6.05 6.81 10.69
C SER A 15 -4.76 7.49 10.23
N ASP A 16 -4.49 8.72 10.69
CA ASP A 16 -3.25 9.45 10.37
C ASP A 16 -1.97 8.67 10.74
N ASP A 17 -1.93 7.99 11.89
CA ASP A 17 -0.77 7.18 12.31
C ASP A 17 -0.47 6.03 11.33
N VAL A 18 -1.53 5.41 10.78
CA VAL A 18 -1.40 4.37 9.75
C VAL A 18 -0.87 5.00 8.46
N GLY A 19 -1.44 6.14 8.06
CA GLY A 19 -0.99 6.87 6.87
C GLY A 19 0.49 7.26 6.93
N ASP A 20 0.99 7.69 8.09
CA ASP A 20 2.41 8.00 8.30
C ASP A 20 3.29 6.75 8.23
N ALA A 21 2.89 5.66 8.91
CA ALA A 21 3.60 4.39 8.87
C ALA A 21 3.69 3.79 7.45
N LEU A 22 2.62 3.92 6.65
CA LEU A 22 2.58 3.46 5.25
C LEU A 22 3.49 4.30 4.33
N ARG A 23 3.63 5.59 4.62
CA ARG A 23 4.51 6.53 3.88
C ARG A 23 5.98 6.40 4.28
N ALA A 24 6.30 5.56 5.27
CA ALA A 24 7.69 5.30 5.62
C ALA A 24 8.38 4.52 4.49
N GLU A 25 9.56 4.98 4.04
CA GLU A 25 10.35 4.30 3.00
C GLU A 25 10.61 2.82 3.33
N SER A 26 10.80 2.49 4.60
CA SER A 26 10.99 1.11 5.05
C SER A 26 9.76 0.23 4.78
N PHE A 27 8.56 0.80 4.93
CA PHE A 27 7.31 0.11 4.66
C PHE A 27 7.07 -0.04 3.16
N GLU A 28 7.32 1.00 2.36
CA GLU A 28 7.22 0.91 0.90
C GLU A 28 8.15 -0.17 0.33
N GLN A 29 9.40 -0.23 0.82
CA GLN A 29 10.37 -1.25 0.43
C GLN A 29 9.93 -2.66 0.87
N PHE A 30 9.39 -2.79 2.08
CA PHE A 30 8.81 -4.05 2.56
C PHE A 30 7.64 -4.48 1.68
N LEU A 31 6.68 -3.58 1.42
CA LEU A 31 5.50 -3.87 0.63
C LEU A 31 5.89 -4.29 -0.78
N ARG A 32 6.81 -3.55 -1.39
CA ARG A 32 7.30 -3.85 -2.73
C ARG A 32 8.00 -5.20 -2.79
N ARG A 33 8.80 -5.56 -1.78
CA ARG A 33 9.47 -6.87 -1.72
C ARG A 33 8.48 -8.00 -1.41
N SER A 34 7.50 -7.75 -0.55
CA SER A 34 6.50 -8.75 -0.11
C SER A 34 5.42 -8.99 -1.16
N LYS A 35 5.08 -7.97 -1.95
CA LYS A 35 4.09 -7.98 -3.03
C LYS A 35 4.76 -7.86 -4.39
N GLU A 36 6.05 -8.21 -4.46
CA GLU A 36 6.80 -8.25 -5.72
C GLU A 36 6.09 -9.21 -6.68
N GLY A 37 5.74 -8.72 -7.87
CA GLY A 37 5.05 -9.52 -8.86
C GLY A 37 3.82 -8.83 -9.44
N ARG A 38 2.83 -9.64 -9.81
CA ARG A 38 1.64 -9.17 -10.54
C ARG A 38 0.67 -8.49 -9.57
N VAL A 39 0.35 -7.23 -9.86
CA VAL A 39 -0.69 -6.46 -9.15
C VAL A 39 -1.89 -6.26 -10.06
N ALA A 40 -3.09 -6.39 -9.48
CA ALA A 40 -4.35 -6.15 -10.16
C ALA A 40 -5.20 -5.16 -9.35
N VAL A 41 -6.13 -4.49 -10.03
CA VAL A 41 -7.16 -3.70 -9.34
C VAL A 41 -8.12 -4.65 -8.64
N GLY A 42 -8.50 -4.33 -7.40
CA GLY A 42 -9.30 -5.17 -6.52
C GLY A 42 -8.49 -6.14 -5.65
N ASP A 43 -7.15 -6.10 -5.74
CA ASP A 43 -6.30 -6.91 -4.86
C ASP A 43 -6.35 -6.34 -3.44
N GLU A 44 -6.55 -7.22 -2.45
CA GLU A 44 -6.54 -6.89 -1.03
C GLU A 44 -5.31 -7.46 -0.35
N TRP A 45 -4.59 -6.60 0.37
CA TRP A 45 -3.44 -6.97 1.17
C TRP A 45 -3.65 -6.64 2.63
N GLU A 46 -3.68 -7.68 3.44
CA GLU A 46 -3.61 -7.54 4.89
C GLU A 46 -2.15 -7.35 5.30
N VAL A 47 -1.88 -6.25 5.99
CA VAL A 47 -0.54 -5.89 6.49
C VAL A 47 -0.65 -5.42 7.93
N ASN A 48 0.44 -5.56 8.67
CA ASN A 48 0.50 -5.16 10.05
C ASN A 48 1.51 -4.02 10.20
N VAL A 49 1.03 -2.82 10.57
CA VAL A 49 1.90 -1.65 10.80
C VAL A 49 2.00 -1.35 12.28
N ASN A 50 3.13 -0.82 12.71
CA ASN A 50 3.26 -0.31 14.08
C ASN A 50 2.81 1.16 14.09
N ASP A 51 1.89 1.55 14.97
CA ASP A 51 1.41 2.94 15.05
C ASP A 51 2.38 3.89 15.77
N GLY A 52 3.66 3.52 15.88
CA GLY A 52 4.70 4.29 16.57
C GLY A 52 4.62 4.21 18.10
N CYS A 53 3.48 3.79 18.68
CA CYS A 53 3.34 3.56 20.12
C CYS A 53 3.65 2.10 20.54
N GLY A 54 4.24 1.30 19.67
CA GLY A 54 4.59 -0.10 19.97
C GLY A 54 3.42 -1.07 19.84
N ARG A 55 2.27 -0.62 19.31
CA ARG A 55 1.13 -1.49 19.00
C ARG A 55 1.08 -1.79 17.50
N THR A 56 0.91 -3.06 17.20
CA THR A 56 0.64 -3.52 15.83
C THR A 56 -0.85 -3.29 15.53
N LYS A 57 -1.14 -2.61 14.43
CA LYS A 57 -2.47 -2.48 13.86
C LYS A 57 -2.55 -3.27 12.57
N ASP A 58 -3.58 -4.08 12.47
CA ASP A 58 -3.96 -4.74 11.23
C ASP A 58 -4.60 -3.71 10.31
N VAL A 59 -4.06 -3.61 9.11
CA VAL A 59 -4.46 -2.65 8.08
C VAL A 59 -4.73 -3.43 6.81
N THR A 60 -5.90 -3.21 6.23
CA THR A 60 -6.26 -3.77 4.93
C THR A 60 -5.99 -2.72 3.87
N LEU A 61 -5.16 -3.09 2.90
CA LEU A 61 -4.84 -2.30 1.72
C LEU A 61 -5.65 -2.83 0.54
N HIS A 62 -6.41 -1.98 -0.13
CA HIS A 62 -7.21 -2.31 -1.30
C HIS A 62 -6.67 -1.56 -2.51
N VAL A 63 -6.26 -2.28 -3.56
CA VAL A 63 -5.76 -1.67 -4.79
C VAL A 63 -6.93 -1.14 -5.62
N GLU A 64 -7.12 0.17 -5.64
CA GLU A 64 -8.22 0.80 -6.38
C GLU A 64 -7.86 1.06 -7.85
N ALA A 65 -6.58 1.34 -8.13
CA ALA A 65 -6.12 1.65 -9.47
C ALA A 65 -4.65 1.27 -9.66
N VAL A 66 -4.31 0.84 -10.87
CA VAL A 66 -2.94 0.56 -11.31
C VAL A 66 -2.75 1.22 -12.66
N ASN A 67 -1.69 2.03 -12.80
CA ASN A 67 -1.38 2.76 -14.03
C ASN A 67 -0.03 2.31 -14.62
N GLY A 68 0.10 2.40 -15.94
CA GLY A 68 1.31 2.05 -16.72
C GLY A 68 1.55 0.56 -16.94
N GLY A 69 1.30 -0.28 -15.92
CA GLY A 69 1.61 -1.71 -15.96
C GLY A 69 0.78 -2.53 -14.98
N THR A 70 1.19 -3.78 -14.75
CA THR A 70 0.52 -4.69 -13.78
C THR A 70 1.55 -5.41 -12.92
N THR A 71 2.73 -4.81 -12.73
CA THR A 71 3.83 -5.42 -11.98
C THR A 71 4.43 -4.40 -11.02
N LEU A 72 4.60 -4.80 -9.77
CA LEU A 72 5.22 -3.97 -8.74
C LEU A 72 6.75 -3.99 -8.90
N GLY A 73 7.35 -2.85 -9.27
CA GLY A 73 8.77 -2.69 -9.58
C GLY A 73 9.41 -1.46 -8.93
N ASN A 74 10.68 -1.16 -9.25
CA ASN A 74 11.46 -0.08 -8.61
C ASN A 74 11.01 1.33 -8.97
N GLY A 75 10.37 1.48 -10.12
CA GLY A 75 9.79 2.76 -10.54
C GLY A 75 8.37 2.95 -10.05
N THR A 76 7.75 1.95 -9.42
CA THR A 76 6.32 2.02 -9.08
C THR A 76 6.08 2.97 -7.92
N ARG A 77 5.28 4.00 -8.18
CA ARG A 77 4.87 4.97 -7.18
C ARG A 77 3.65 4.48 -6.40
N PHE A 78 3.72 4.50 -5.07
CA PHE A 78 2.59 4.14 -4.21
C PHE A 78 1.82 5.39 -3.78
N GLU A 79 0.52 5.43 -4.03
CA GLU A 79 -0.39 6.44 -3.49
C GLU A 79 -1.33 5.81 -2.47
N PHE A 80 -1.09 6.09 -1.20
CA PHE A 80 -1.95 5.64 -0.09
C PHE A 80 -3.05 6.66 0.20
N ARG A 81 -4.30 6.21 0.23
CA ARG A 81 -5.49 6.99 0.58
C ARG A 81 -6.19 6.35 1.78
N ALA A 82 -6.53 7.15 2.78
CA ALA A 82 -7.35 6.68 3.89
C ALA A 82 -8.72 6.23 3.36
N ASP A 83 -9.21 5.11 3.88
CA ASP A 83 -10.62 4.77 3.85
C ASP A 83 -11.37 5.80 4.72
N ALA A 84 -11.71 6.93 4.11
CA ALA A 84 -12.65 7.86 4.72
C ALA A 84 -14.03 7.22 4.60
N GLU A 85 -14.51 6.65 5.70
CA GLU A 85 -15.94 6.42 5.90
C GLU A 85 -16.59 7.80 5.99
N GLU A 86 -17.29 8.23 4.94
CA GLU A 86 -18.07 9.49 4.91
C GLU A 86 -19.21 9.50 5.92
#